data_AF-A0A2M9JNG3-F1
#
_entry.id   AF-A0A2M9JNG3-F1
#
_cell.length_a   1.000
_cell.length_b   1.000
_cell.length_c   1.000
_cell.angle_alpha   90.00
_cell.angle_beta   90.00
_cell.angle_gamma   90.00
#
_symmetry.space_group_name_H-M   'P 1'
#
loop_
_entity.id
_entity.type
_entity.pdbx_description
1 polymer ?
#
loop_
_entity_poly.entity_id
_entity_poly.type
_entity_poly.pdbx_seq_one_letter_code
_entity_poly.pdbx_strand_id
1 'polypeptide(L)'
;MVERSPAAQSLRRSYVTADGCRFDVIEMSVEHHADRSATLTYWLTVGCPGHPDEHWVVALPWGDKSWADVLTSPASPPPDRLRQLVHLVRAHLEEWWDTKGHNRRSARMGRRIA
;
A
#
# COMPACT_ATOMS: atom_id res chain seq x y z
N MET A 1 -18.02 2.51 11.72
CA MET A 1 -17.57 3.54 10.77
C MET A 1 -16.06 3.59 10.86
N VAL A 2 -15.32 3.09 9.86
CA VAL A 2 -13.86 3.27 9.86
C VAL A 2 -13.64 4.73 9.47
N GLU A 3 -13.21 5.53 10.43
CA GLU A 3 -12.80 6.92 10.23
C GLU A 3 -11.72 6.93 9.15
N ARG A 4 -12.10 7.31 7.93
CA ARG A 4 -11.20 7.29 6.77
C ARG A 4 -10.25 8.47 6.93
N SER A 5 -9.08 8.21 7.52
CA SER A 5 -8.05 9.23 7.63
C SER A 5 -7.71 9.77 6.23
N PRO A 6 -7.41 11.08 6.09
CA PRO A 6 -7.04 11.68 4.82
C PRO A 6 -5.79 11.02 4.19
N ALA A 7 -4.95 10.41 5.04
CA ALA A 7 -3.83 9.57 4.60
C ALA A 7 -4.29 8.35 3.81
N ALA A 8 -5.24 7.57 4.33
CA ALA A 8 -5.80 6.41 3.64
C ALA A 8 -6.45 6.78 2.30
N GLN A 9 -7.11 7.95 2.22
CA GLN A 9 -7.72 8.41 0.96
C GLN A 9 -6.68 8.72 -0.12
N SER A 10 -5.53 9.28 0.27
CA SER A 10 -4.45 9.60 -0.68
C SER A 10 -3.70 8.35 -1.14
N LEU A 11 -3.56 7.36 -0.27
CA LEU A 11 -2.92 6.08 -0.55
C LEU A 11 -3.75 5.19 -1.49
N ARG A 12 -5.08 5.38 -1.54
CA ARG A 12 -5.98 4.70 -2.49
C ARG A 12 -5.90 5.22 -3.94
N ARG A 13 -5.02 6.18 -4.23
CA ARG A 13 -4.87 6.68 -5.60
C ARG A 13 -4.07 5.70 -6.44
N SER A 14 -4.66 5.30 -7.57
CA SER A 14 -3.96 4.55 -8.61
C SER A 14 -2.77 5.33 -9.17
N TYR A 15 -1.77 4.59 -9.63
CA TYR A 15 -0.55 5.15 -10.20
C TYR A 15 0.08 4.17 -11.20
N VAL A 16 1.01 4.69 -12.00
CA VAL A 16 1.79 3.90 -12.96
C VAL A 16 3.24 3.90 -12.49
N THR A 17 3.86 2.73 -12.49
CA THR A 17 5.27 2.54 -12.12
C THR A 17 6.20 2.90 -13.27
N ALA A 18 7.50 2.96 -13.00
CA ALA A 18 8.51 3.23 -14.03
C ALA A 18 8.49 2.17 -15.15
N ASP A 19 8.21 0.91 -14.82
CA ASP A 19 8.09 -0.22 -15.75
C ASP A 19 6.80 -0.21 -16.60
N GLY A 20 5.94 0.82 -16.43
CA GLY A 20 4.68 0.93 -17.14
C GLY A 20 3.56 0.06 -16.59
N CYS A 21 3.77 -0.60 -15.44
CA CYS A 21 2.72 -1.32 -14.75
C CYS A 21 1.77 -0.34 -14.04
N ARG A 22 0.47 -0.48 -14.29
CA ARG A 22 -0.58 0.28 -13.62
C ARG A 22 -0.99 -0.45 -12.35
N PHE A 23 -0.88 0.24 -11.22
CA PHE A 23 -1.35 -0.22 -9.91
C PHE A 23 -2.64 0.53 -9.60
N ASP A 24 -3.77 -0.17 -9.74
CA ASP A 24 -5.09 0.36 -9.42
C ASP A 24 -5.50 -0.10 -8.02
N VAL A 25 -5.60 0.85 -7.08
CA VAL A 25 -5.93 0.52 -5.68
C VAL A 25 -7.45 0.52 -5.52
N ILE A 26 -8.06 -0.67 -5.55
CA ILE A 26 -9.50 -0.86 -5.38
C ILE A 26 -9.91 -0.48 -3.95
N GLU A 27 -9.22 -1.09 -2.98
CA GLU A 27 -9.52 -0.93 -1.57
C GLU A 27 -8.24 -0.92 -0.75
N MET A 28 -8.30 -0.27 0.40
CA MET A 28 -7.24 -0.24 1.37
C MET A 28 -7.86 -0.24 2.76
N SER A 29 -7.30 -1.08 3.63
CA SER A 29 -7.62 -1.14 5.06
C SER A 29 -6.34 -0.93 5.86
N VAL A 30 -6.47 -0.20 6.97
CA VAL A 30 -5.38 -0.02 7.94
C VAL A 30 -5.78 -0.71 9.22
N GLU A 31 -5.02 -1.73 9.61
CA GLU A 31 -5.18 -2.38 10.89
C GLU A 31 -4.10 -1.86 11.84
N HIS A 32 -4.50 -1.17 12.89
CA HIS A 32 -3.57 -0.66 13.89
C HIS A 32 -3.38 -1.70 15.00
N HIS A 33 -2.13 -2.00 15.34
CA HIS A 33 -1.78 -2.92 16.41
C HIS A 33 -1.48 -2.16 17.70
N ALA A 34 -1.66 -2.82 18.84
CA ALA A 34 -1.37 -2.26 20.15
C ALA A 34 0.10 -1.84 20.34
N ASP A 35 1.04 -2.41 19.58
CA ASP A 35 2.47 -2.05 19.61
C ASP A 35 2.80 -0.73 18.87
N ARG A 36 1.80 -0.02 18.36
CA ARG A 36 1.96 1.14 17.45
C ARG A 36 2.51 0.78 16.07
N SER A 37 2.51 -0.50 15.71
CA SER A 37 2.65 -0.94 14.32
C SER A 37 1.29 -0.88 13.60
N ALA A 38 1.31 -0.83 12.29
CA ALA A 38 0.11 -0.91 11.47
C ALA A 38 0.29 -1.95 10.37
N THR A 39 -0.76 -2.65 9.98
CA THR A 39 -0.79 -3.46 8.76
C THR A 39 -1.64 -2.74 7.74
N LEU A 40 -1.03 -2.39 6.61
CA LEU A 40 -1.72 -1.79 5.48
C LEU A 40 -2.09 -2.91 4.52
N THR A 41 -3.37 -3.25 4.44
CA THR A 41 -3.87 -4.24 3.49
C THR A 41 -4.40 -3.53 2.26
N TYR A 42 -3.82 -3.84 1.11
CA TYR A 42 -4.17 -3.25 -0.18
C TYR A 42 -4.82 -4.29 -1.08
N TRP A 43 -5.92 -3.92 -1.71
CA TRP A 43 -6.53 -4.65 -2.81
C TRP A 43 -6.20 -3.90 -4.09
N LEU A 44 -5.36 -4.52 -4.92
CA LEU A 44 -4.74 -3.90 -6.07
C LEU A 44 -5.11 -4.69 -7.33
N THR A 45 -5.39 -4.00 -8.42
CA THR A 45 -5.30 -4.57 -9.77
C THR A 45 -3.99 -4.10 -10.38
N VAL A 46 -3.11 -5.03 -10.75
CA VAL A 46 -1.84 -4.72 -11.41
C VAL A 46 -1.96 -5.12 -12.87
N GLY A 47 -1.96 -4.10 -13.75
CA GLY A 47 -1.97 -4.27 -15.19
C GLY A 47 -0.62 -3.88 -15.77
N CYS A 48 0.17 -4.85 -16.23
CA CYS A 48 1.46 -4.61 -16.87
C CYS A 48 1.36 -4.80 -18.39
N PRO A 49 2.10 -4.02 -19.19
CA PRO A 49 2.11 -4.20 -20.64
C PRO A 49 2.58 -5.62 -20.99
N GLY A 50 1.78 -6.32 -21.81
CA GLY A 50 2.07 -7.70 -22.21
C GLY A 50 1.61 -8.79 -21.24
N HIS A 51 0.99 -8.43 -20.11
CA HIS A 51 0.43 -9.36 -19.14
C HIS A 51 -1.06 -9.06 -18.89
N PRO A 52 -1.89 -10.10 -18.60
CA PRO A 52 -3.26 -9.86 -18.16
C PRO A 52 -3.27 -9.15 -16.82
N ASP A 53 -4.30 -8.33 -16.58
CA ASP A 53 -4.51 -7.69 -15.29
C ASP A 53 -4.59 -8.75 -14.18
N GLU A 54 -3.80 -8.58 -13.12
CA GLU A 54 -3.77 -9.47 -11.98
C GLU A 54 -4.35 -8.78 -10.73
N HIS A 55 -5.28 -9.43 -10.03
CA HIS A 55 -5.79 -8.93 -8.75
C HIS A 55 -5.01 -9.50 -7.58
N TRP A 56 -4.52 -8.61 -6.71
CA TRP A 56 -3.69 -8.93 -5.56
C TRP A 56 -4.22 -8.31 -4.28
N VAL A 57 -4.16 -9.07 -3.20
CA VAL A 57 -4.31 -8.57 -1.83
C VAL A 57 -2.94 -8.58 -1.18
N VAL A 58 -2.41 -7.40 -0.84
CA VAL A 58 -1.08 -7.23 -0.26
C VAL A 58 -1.20 -6.71 1.16
N ALA A 59 -0.76 -7.50 2.14
CA ALA A 59 -0.65 -7.08 3.52
C ALA A 59 0.78 -6.58 3.77
N LEU A 60 0.95 -5.27 3.82
CA LEU A 60 2.21 -4.59 4.12
C LEU A 60 2.30 -4.29 5.62
N PRO A 61 3.15 -5.01 6.39
CA PRO A 61 3.41 -4.66 7.77
C PRO A 61 4.23 -3.37 7.83
N TRP A 62 3.68 -2.35 8.48
CA TRP A 62 4.30 -1.06 8.73
C TRP A 62 4.78 -0.98 10.18
N GLY A 63 6.07 -1.23 10.38
CA GLY A 63 6.72 -1.15 11.69
C GLY A 63 7.23 0.24 12.06
N ASP A 64 7.22 1.20 11.12
CA ASP A 64 7.81 2.51 11.35
C ASP A 64 6.87 3.42 12.15
N LYS A 65 7.19 3.56 13.44
CA LYS A 65 6.41 4.33 14.42
C LYS A 65 6.37 5.83 14.10
N SER A 66 7.26 6.34 13.24
CA SER A 66 7.31 7.75 12.84
C SER A 66 6.12 8.18 11.99
N TRP A 67 5.41 7.20 11.41
CA TRP A 67 4.24 7.40 10.56
C TRP A 67 2.93 6.98 11.22
N ALA A 68 2.99 6.36 12.41
CA ALA A 68 1.82 5.93 13.15
C ALA A 68 0.83 7.08 13.36
N ASP A 69 1.33 8.25 13.78
CA ASP A 69 0.55 9.48 13.97
C ASP A 69 -0.18 9.94 12.69
N VAL A 70 0.48 9.86 11.52
CA VAL A 70 -0.11 10.24 10.23
C VAL A 70 -1.19 9.26 9.79
N LEU A 71 -1.06 7.98 10.15
CA LEU A 71 -2.03 6.94 9.82
C LEU A 71 -3.24 6.95 10.78
N THR A 72 -3.01 7.24 12.07
CA THR A 72 -4.04 7.24 13.12
C THR A 72 -4.76 8.57 13.29
N SER A 73 -4.13 9.70 12.95
CA SER A 73 -4.69 11.00 13.23
C SER A 73 -5.86 11.30 12.28
N PRO A 74 -7.03 11.71 12.80
CA PRO A 74 -8.16 12.16 11.99
C PRO A 74 -7.90 13.56 11.40
N ALA A 75 -6.90 14.28 11.91
CA ALA A 75 -6.50 15.58 11.38
C ALA A 75 -5.73 15.43 10.05
N SER A 76 -5.90 16.40 9.15
CA SER A 76 -5.18 16.40 7.87
C SER A 76 -3.68 16.58 8.11
N PRO A 77 -2.84 15.58 7.82
CA PRO A 77 -1.40 15.70 8.01
C PRO A 77 -0.81 16.75 7.06
N PRO A 78 0.38 17.30 7.36
CA PRO A 78 1.06 18.22 6.45
C PRO A 78 1.16 17.61 5.05
N PRO A 79 0.82 18.36 3.98
CA PRO A 79 0.73 17.81 2.62
C PRO A 79 2.08 17.28 2.12
N ASP A 80 3.19 17.80 2.63
CA ASP A 80 4.52 17.26 2.34
C ASP A 80 4.73 15.88 2.97
N ARG A 81 4.41 15.75 4.26
CA ARG A 81 4.50 14.50 5.00
C ARG A 81 3.59 13.43 4.39
N LEU A 82 2.38 13.80 3.97
CA LEU A 82 1.48 12.90 3.28
C LEU A 82 2.04 12.41 1.93
N ARG A 83 2.64 13.30 1.13
CA ARG A 83 3.29 12.93 -0.13
C ARG A 83 4.47 11.99 0.10
N GLN A 84 5.27 12.22 1.13
CA GLN A 84 6.36 11.33 1.53
C GLN A 84 5.84 9.94 1.91
N LEU A 85 4.79 9.84 2.73
CA LEU A 85 4.17 8.56 3.08
C LEU A 85 3.67 7.81 1.83
N VAL A 86 2.99 8.52 0.93
CA VAL A 86 2.51 7.94 -0.33
C VAL A 86 3.68 7.42 -1.16
N HIS A 87 4.77 8.18 -1.27
CA HIS A 87 5.95 7.76 -2.01
C HIS A 87 6.60 6.51 -1.38
N LEU A 88 6.73 6.46 -0.05
CA LEU A 88 7.30 5.32 0.67
C LEU A 88 6.45 4.06 0.49
N VAL A 89 5.13 4.16 0.65
CA VAL A 89 4.23 3.02 0.45
C VAL A 89 4.30 2.52 -1.00
N ARG A 90 4.32 3.43 -1.97
CA ARG A 90 4.42 3.06 -3.39
C ARG A 90 5.73 2.34 -3.69
N ALA A 91 6.85 2.88 -3.21
CA ALA A 91 8.15 2.22 -3.32
C ALA A 91 8.15 0.80 -2.72
N HIS A 92 7.51 0.60 -1.56
CA HIS A 92 7.36 -0.73 -0.97
C HIS A 92 6.45 -1.67 -1.77
N LEU A 93 5.38 -1.16 -2.38
CA LEU A 93 4.53 -1.95 -3.26
C LEU A 93 5.24 -2.34 -4.55
N GLU A 94 6.01 -1.42 -5.13
CA GLU A 94 6.83 -1.65 -6.32
C GLU A 94 7.93 -2.68 -6.04
N GLU A 95 8.66 -2.51 -4.94
CA GLU A 95 9.66 -3.49 -4.49
C GLU A 95 9.03 -4.85 -4.19
N TRP A 96 7.85 -4.89 -3.56
CA TRP A 96 7.11 -6.12 -3.35
C TRP A 96 6.76 -6.79 -4.69
N TRP A 97 6.26 -6.03 -5.67
CA TRP A 97 5.87 -6.56 -6.97
C TRP A 97 7.05 -7.15 -7.75
N ASP A 98 8.18 -6.45 -7.75
CA ASP A 98 9.43 -6.92 -8.36
C ASP A 98 9.92 -8.21 -7.68
N THR A 99 9.88 -8.23 -6.34
CA THR A 99 10.44 -9.34 -5.57
C THR A 99 9.48 -10.52 -5.36
N LYS A 100 8.18 -10.39 -5.64
CA LYS A 100 7.17 -11.43 -5.32
C LYS A 100 7.47 -12.79 -5.96
N GLY A 101 8.11 -12.81 -7.14
CA GLY A 101 8.47 -14.03 -7.87
C GLY A 101 9.70 -14.75 -7.34
N HIS A 102 10.58 -14.04 -6.62
CA HIS A 102 11.89 -14.53 -6.21
C HIS A 102 12.08 -14.60 -4.69
N ASN A 103 11.28 -13.84 -3.92
CA ASN A 103 11.40 -13.73 -2.48
C ASN A 103 10.19 -14.35 -1.76
N ARG A 104 10.47 -15.41 -0.99
CA ARG A 104 9.45 -16.16 -0.24
C ARG A 104 8.73 -15.31 0.82
N ARG A 105 9.35 -14.25 1.35
CA ARG A 105 8.68 -13.31 2.27
C ARG A 105 7.73 -12.39 1.52
N SER A 106 8.15 -11.82 0.40
CA SER A 106 7.29 -11.00 -0.47
C SER A 106 6.11 -11.79 -1.01
N ALA A 107 6.34 -13.03 -1.43
CA ALA A 107 5.28 -13.95 -1.85
C ALA A 107 4.25 -14.24 -0.73
N ARG A 108 4.64 -14.13 0.56
CA ARG A 108 3.72 -14.31 1.70
C ARG A 108 2.94 -13.03 2.03
N MET A 109 3.45 -11.86 1.64
CA MET A 109 2.78 -10.57 1.84
C MET A 109 1.64 -10.37 0.86
N GLY A 110 1.71 -10.95 -0.34
CA GLY A 110 0.69 -10.80 -1.38
C GLY A 110 0.01 -12.11 -1.75
N ARG A 111 -1.31 -12.07 -1.86
CA ARG A 111 -2.13 -13.18 -2.35
C ARG A 111 -2.86 -12.77 -3.63
N ARG A 112 -2.68 -13.53 -4.70
CA ARG A 112 -3.49 -13.37 -5.92
C ARG A 112 -4.92 -13.86 -5.65
N ILE A 113 -5.92 -13.09 -6.07
CA ILE A 113 -7.33 -13.38 -5.80
C ILE A 113 -8.14 -13.77 -7.04
N ALA A 114 -7.74 -13.35 -8.25
CA ALA A 114 -8.10 -13.92 -9.56
C ALA A 114 -7.39 -13.13 -10.67
#